data_AF-A0A380GYW9-F1
#
_entry.id   AF-A0A380GYW9-F1
#
_cell.length_a   1.000
_cell.length_b   1.000
_cell.length_c   1.000
_cell.angle_alpha   90.00
_cell.angle_beta   90.00
_cell.angle_gamma   90.00
#
_symmetry.space_group_name_H-M   'P 1'
#
loop_
_entity.id
_entity.type
_entity.pdbx_description
1 polymer ?
#
loop_
_entity_poly.entity_id
_entity_poly.type
_entity_poly.pdbx_seq_one_letter_code
_entity_poly.pdbx_strand_id
1 'polypeptide(L)'
;MINLEKLSQYQESLGYLGQQMNFPEKMTFHPKLFEDTITTAHPGYEDLVVYREIMMNYTLSEIKAIYTDTFDFSKKNPLYMTFNKFDTQKERGQMLAKLKVLYEMFGLKMVDNELSDYLPLMLQFLQVADFSNDDRARENLQLVIMIIEDGTYEMANAIAKNNNPYAFVVSALRKTLKACIMSSKEVGNHA
;
A
#
# COMPACT_ATOMS: atom_id res chain seq x y z
N MET A 1 2.93 -3.23 17.59
CA MET A 1 1.94 -4.31 17.40
C MET A 1 0.80 -3.76 16.56
N ILE A 2 0.20 -4.57 15.68
CA ILE A 2 -0.91 -4.09 14.84
C ILE A 2 -2.27 -4.27 15.52
N ASN A 3 -3.19 -3.34 15.26
CA ASN A 3 -4.59 -3.37 15.65
C ASN A 3 -5.41 -3.96 14.48
N LEU A 4 -5.87 -5.20 14.65
CA LEU A 4 -6.62 -5.93 13.60
C LEU A 4 -8.01 -5.33 13.35
N GLU A 5 -8.65 -4.75 14.36
CA GLU A 5 -9.95 -4.08 14.21
C GLU A 5 -9.80 -2.84 13.31
N LYS A 6 -8.76 -2.04 13.56
CA LYS A 6 -8.42 -0.89 12.71
C LYS A 6 -8.01 -1.31 11.30
N LEU A 7 -7.23 -2.38 11.17
CA LEU A 7 -6.88 -2.91 9.86
C LEU A 7 -8.13 -3.33 9.08
N SER A 8 -9.07 -4.03 9.74
CA SER A 8 -10.36 -4.43 9.14
C SER A 8 -11.17 -3.22 8.68
N GLN A 9 -11.23 -2.17 9.52
CA GLN A 9 -11.90 -0.91 9.18
C GLN A 9 -11.38 -0.27 7.87
N TYR A 10 -10.10 -0.46 7.54
CA TYR A 10 -9.45 0.19 6.40
C TYR A 10 -9.13 -0.76 5.22
N GLN A 11 -9.65 -1.99 5.20
CA GLN A 11 -9.36 -2.93 4.11
C GLN A 11 -9.75 -2.40 2.73
N GLU A 12 -10.95 -1.82 2.61
CA GLU A 12 -11.41 -1.23 1.35
C GLU A 12 -10.55 -0.05 0.89
N SER A 13 -10.13 0.82 1.83
CA SER A 13 -9.27 1.96 1.47
C SER A 13 -7.86 1.54 1.09
N LEU A 14 -7.32 0.46 1.67
CA LEU A 14 -6.06 -0.15 1.22
C LEU A 14 -6.18 -0.68 -0.21
N GLY A 15 -7.30 -1.33 -0.55
CA GLY A 15 -7.62 -1.75 -1.90
C GLY A 15 -7.66 -0.57 -2.89
N TYR A 16 -8.36 0.50 -2.53
CA TYR A 16 -8.42 1.74 -3.32
C TYR A 16 -7.02 2.34 -3.53
N LEU A 17 -6.20 2.44 -2.47
CA LEU A 17 -4.83 2.93 -2.56
C LEU A 17 -3.97 2.07 -3.51
N GLY A 18 -4.12 0.75 -3.45
CA GLY A 18 -3.48 -0.18 -4.39
C GLY A 18 -3.91 0.06 -5.83
N GLN A 19 -5.20 0.30 -6.07
CA GLN A 19 -5.72 0.65 -7.40
C GLN A 19 -5.13 1.95 -7.93
N GLN A 20 -4.95 2.98 -7.07
CA GLN A 20 -4.34 4.24 -7.49
C GLN A 20 -2.83 4.10 -7.81
N MET A 21 -2.18 3.03 -7.35
CA MET A 21 -0.77 2.73 -7.65
C MET A 21 -0.60 1.67 -8.76
N ASN A 22 -1.69 1.21 -9.37
CA ASN A 22 -1.63 0.43 -10.62
C ASN A 22 -1.57 1.37 -11.82
N PHE A 23 -1.20 0.82 -12.98
CA PHE A 23 -1.22 1.58 -14.23
C PHE A 23 -2.63 2.18 -14.47
N PRO A 24 -2.74 3.50 -14.69
CA PRO A 24 -4.02 4.18 -14.65
C PRO A 24 -4.90 3.84 -15.86
N GLU A 25 -6.15 3.51 -15.59
CA GLU A 25 -7.20 3.19 -16.55
C GLU A 25 -8.32 4.23 -16.52
N LYS A 26 -9.26 4.10 -17.47
CA LYS A 26 -10.41 5.02 -17.59
C LYS A 26 -11.22 5.15 -16.29
N MET A 27 -11.33 4.06 -15.54
CA MET A 27 -12.14 4.02 -14.32
C MET A 27 -11.36 4.38 -13.05
N THR A 28 -10.03 4.50 -13.08
CA THR A 28 -9.18 4.75 -11.90
C THR A 28 -9.63 5.98 -11.10
N PHE A 29 -10.09 7.03 -11.78
CA PHE A 29 -10.47 8.31 -11.16
C PHE A 29 -11.98 8.52 -11.08
N HIS A 30 -12.81 7.50 -11.32
CA HIS A 30 -14.25 7.65 -11.25
C HIS A 30 -14.68 8.15 -9.85
N PRO A 31 -15.48 9.24 -9.73
CA PRO A 31 -15.83 9.85 -8.42
C PRO A 31 -16.42 8.85 -7.43
N LYS A 32 -17.35 8.01 -7.91
CA LYS A 32 -18.01 7.00 -7.09
C LYS A 32 -17.05 6.05 -6.36
N LEU A 33 -15.93 5.65 -6.97
CA LEU A 33 -14.96 4.76 -6.30
C LEU A 33 -14.35 5.43 -5.06
N PHE A 34 -14.11 6.73 -5.12
CA PHE A 34 -13.60 7.49 -3.99
C PHE A 34 -14.68 7.74 -2.94
N GLU A 35 -15.86 8.18 -3.36
CA GLU A 35 -16.99 8.47 -2.46
C GLU A 35 -17.46 7.23 -1.68
N ASP A 36 -17.47 6.06 -2.33
CA ASP A 36 -17.88 4.80 -1.71
C ASP A 36 -16.82 4.26 -0.72
N THR A 37 -15.54 4.64 -0.88
CA THR A 37 -14.42 4.04 -0.14
C THR A 37 -13.77 4.96 0.90
N ILE A 38 -13.67 6.25 0.60
CA ILE A 38 -12.88 7.22 1.36
C ILE A 38 -13.80 8.24 2.03
N THR A 39 -13.93 8.12 3.36
CA THR A 39 -14.73 9.04 4.17
C THR A 39 -13.88 10.21 4.70
N THR A 40 -14.51 11.30 5.12
CA THR A 40 -13.84 12.47 5.73
C THR A 40 -13.08 12.14 7.02
N ALA A 41 -13.42 11.02 7.69
CA ALA A 41 -12.72 10.53 8.87
C ALA A 41 -11.48 9.69 8.52
N HIS A 42 -11.24 9.38 7.25
CA HIS A 42 -10.12 8.54 6.82
C HIS A 42 -8.77 9.25 7.10
N PRO A 43 -7.75 8.55 7.66
CA PRO A 43 -6.47 9.18 8.02
C PRO A 43 -5.75 9.89 6.87
N GLY A 44 -5.95 9.40 5.65
CA GLY A 44 -5.39 9.96 4.42
C GLY A 44 -6.35 10.86 3.62
N TYR A 45 -7.50 11.26 4.17
CA TYR A 45 -8.54 11.97 3.40
C TYR A 45 -8.01 13.22 2.68
N GLU A 46 -7.37 14.13 3.42
CA GLU A 46 -6.87 15.40 2.86
C GLU A 46 -5.87 15.20 1.72
N ASP A 47 -4.91 14.27 1.90
CA ASP A 47 -3.93 13.95 0.86
C ASP A 47 -4.61 13.39 -0.39
N LEU A 48 -5.59 12.51 -0.23
CA LEU A 48 -6.30 11.90 -1.35
C LEU A 48 -7.20 12.90 -2.10
N VAL A 49 -7.78 13.89 -1.41
CA VAL A 49 -8.50 14.99 -2.05
C VAL A 49 -7.54 15.80 -2.92
N VAL A 50 -6.40 16.23 -2.37
CA VAL A 50 -5.40 17.00 -3.12
C VAL A 50 -4.87 16.22 -4.33
N TYR A 51 -4.56 14.92 -4.14
CA TYR A 51 -4.16 14.04 -5.23
C TYR A 51 -5.18 14.03 -6.37
N ARG A 52 -6.46 13.85 -6.04
CA ARG A 52 -7.54 13.78 -7.04
C ARG A 52 -7.72 15.13 -7.74
N GLU A 53 -7.73 16.23 -7.00
CA GLU A 53 -7.83 17.58 -7.58
C GLU A 53 -6.72 17.83 -8.60
N ILE A 54 -5.48 17.45 -8.27
CA ILE A 54 -4.35 17.57 -9.21
C ILE A 54 -4.55 16.65 -10.42
N MET A 55 -4.83 15.36 -10.20
CA MET A 55 -4.97 14.38 -11.28
C MET A 55 -6.11 14.70 -12.24
N MET A 56 -7.21 15.30 -11.77
CA MET A 56 -8.35 15.70 -12.60
C MET A 56 -8.04 16.86 -13.56
N ASN A 57 -6.91 17.57 -13.37
CA ASN A 57 -6.44 18.59 -14.32
C ASN A 57 -5.65 17.99 -15.50
N TYR A 58 -5.35 16.69 -15.47
CA TYR A 58 -4.63 15.98 -16.52
C TYR A 58 -5.56 15.10 -17.35
N THR A 59 -5.24 14.94 -18.62
CA THR A 59 -5.81 13.90 -19.48
C THR A 59 -5.31 12.52 -19.05
N LEU A 60 -6.06 11.45 -19.37
CA LEU A 60 -5.62 10.08 -19.07
C LEU A 60 -4.23 9.76 -19.63
N SER A 61 -3.88 10.29 -20.80
CA SER A 61 -2.55 10.10 -21.41
C SER A 61 -1.45 10.77 -20.59
N GLU A 62 -1.69 11.97 -20.07
CA GLU A 62 -0.73 12.67 -19.20
C GLU A 62 -0.59 11.94 -17.85
N ILE A 63 -1.69 11.45 -17.27
CA ILE A 63 -1.63 10.66 -16.03
C ILE A 63 -0.82 9.36 -16.23
N LYS A 64 -0.99 8.70 -17.37
CA LYS A 64 -0.18 7.53 -17.75
C LYS A 64 1.30 7.88 -17.89
N ALA A 65 1.62 9.01 -18.53
CA ALA A 65 3.01 9.48 -18.63
C ALA A 65 3.61 9.75 -17.24
N ILE A 66 2.89 10.46 -16.37
CA ILE A 66 3.30 10.72 -14.98
C ILE A 66 3.53 9.38 -14.26
N TYR A 67 2.63 8.40 -14.40
CA TYR A 67 2.82 7.07 -13.82
C TYR A 67 4.11 6.41 -14.30
N THR A 68 4.33 6.32 -15.62
CA THR A 68 5.50 5.66 -16.20
C THR A 68 6.79 6.34 -15.76
N ASP A 69 6.84 7.68 -15.75
CA ASP A 69 7.99 8.44 -15.27
C ASP A 69 8.24 8.24 -13.77
N THR A 70 7.17 8.05 -12.99
CA THR A 70 7.27 7.88 -11.53
C THR A 70 7.77 6.50 -11.15
N PHE A 71 7.19 5.44 -11.72
CA PHE A 71 7.34 4.07 -11.22
C PHE A 71 8.08 3.15 -12.19
N ASP A 72 7.85 3.25 -13.50
CA ASP A 72 8.39 2.28 -14.47
C ASP A 72 9.82 2.63 -14.89
N PHE A 73 10.12 3.92 -15.09
CA PHE A 73 11.46 4.36 -15.52
C PHE A 73 12.39 4.75 -14.38
N SER A 74 11.84 5.02 -13.19
CA SER A 74 12.62 5.44 -12.03
C SER A 74 13.08 4.25 -11.20
N LYS A 75 14.40 4.00 -11.16
CA LYS A 75 15.00 3.06 -10.19
C LYS A 75 14.90 3.53 -8.74
N LYS A 76 14.49 4.78 -8.49
CA LYS A 76 14.37 5.35 -7.14
C LYS A 76 13.04 5.01 -6.47
N ASN A 77 11.99 4.79 -7.27
CA ASN A 77 10.64 4.57 -6.76
C ASN A 77 10.03 3.28 -7.32
N PRO A 78 10.73 2.13 -7.31
CA PRO A 78 10.11 0.89 -7.77
C PRO A 78 8.93 0.54 -6.86
N LEU A 79 7.84 0.04 -7.45
CA LEU A 79 6.69 -0.50 -6.71
C LEU A 79 7.00 -1.87 -6.06
N TYR A 80 8.26 -2.27 -5.95
CA TYR A 80 8.72 -3.52 -5.34
C TYR A 80 9.35 -3.23 -3.98
N MET A 81 8.61 -3.50 -2.90
CA MET A 81 8.93 -2.98 -1.55
C MET A 81 10.23 -3.53 -0.96
N THR A 82 10.73 -4.66 -1.47
CA THR A 82 12.00 -5.26 -1.02
C THR A 82 13.20 -4.88 -1.89
N PHE A 83 13.00 -4.14 -2.99
CA PHE A 83 14.03 -3.94 -4.01
C PHE A 83 15.32 -3.32 -3.47
N ASN A 84 15.23 -2.31 -2.60
CA ASN A 84 16.37 -1.61 -2.01
C ASN A 84 16.69 -2.05 -0.57
N LYS A 85 16.17 -3.20 -0.12
CA LYS A 85 16.24 -3.61 1.31
C LYS A 85 17.26 -4.69 1.62
N PHE A 86 17.76 -5.40 0.62
CA PHE A 86 18.63 -6.55 0.81
C PHE A 86 19.98 -6.34 0.12
N ASP A 87 21.06 -6.73 0.80
CA ASP A 87 22.42 -6.67 0.27
C ASP A 87 22.65 -7.75 -0.80
N THR A 88 21.92 -8.87 -0.72
CA THR A 88 22.04 -9.99 -1.67
C THR A 88 20.71 -10.37 -2.32
N GLN A 89 20.80 -10.82 -3.58
CA GLN A 89 19.64 -11.39 -4.30
C GLN A 89 19.08 -12.65 -3.63
N LYS A 90 19.91 -13.38 -2.89
CA LYS A 90 19.50 -14.58 -2.15
C LYS A 90 18.55 -14.24 -1.00
N GLU A 91 18.89 -13.24 -0.19
CA GLU A 91 18.05 -12.80 0.93
C GLU A 91 16.72 -12.21 0.43
N ARG A 92 16.77 -11.40 -0.64
CA ARG A 92 15.57 -10.92 -1.30
C ARG A 92 14.69 -12.08 -1.76
N GLY A 93 15.27 -13.07 -2.43
CA GLY A 93 14.54 -14.27 -2.89
C GLY A 93 13.87 -15.03 -1.75
N GLN A 94 14.51 -15.13 -0.59
CA GLN A 94 13.92 -15.75 0.61
C GLN A 94 12.73 -14.94 1.13
N MET A 95 12.81 -13.60 1.14
CA MET A 95 11.68 -12.75 1.54
C MET A 95 10.51 -12.90 0.57
N LEU A 96 10.75 -12.93 -0.74
CA LEU A 96 9.71 -13.13 -1.74
C LEU A 96 8.99 -14.48 -1.56
N ALA A 97 9.75 -15.55 -1.31
CA ALA A 97 9.18 -16.87 -1.02
C ALA A 97 8.35 -16.86 0.26
N LYS A 98 8.82 -16.16 1.31
CA LYS A 98 8.09 -16.01 2.57
C LYS A 98 6.76 -15.27 2.39
N LEU A 99 6.76 -14.16 1.65
CA LEU A 99 5.52 -13.42 1.33
C LEU A 99 4.53 -14.27 0.53
N LYS A 100 5.02 -15.06 -0.42
CA LYS A 100 4.17 -15.98 -1.19
C LYS A 100 3.49 -17.02 -0.29
N VAL A 101 4.26 -17.68 0.58
CA VAL A 101 3.71 -18.64 1.55
C VAL A 101 2.71 -17.96 2.49
N LEU A 102 2.99 -16.73 2.92
CA LEU A 102 2.08 -15.96 3.75
C LEU A 102 0.73 -15.76 3.04
N TYR A 103 0.71 -15.37 1.77
CA TYR A 103 -0.53 -15.21 1.02
C TYR A 103 -1.31 -16.53 0.92
N GLU A 104 -0.61 -17.63 0.65
CA GLU A 104 -1.20 -18.97 0.59
C GLU A 104 -1.80 -19.41 1.94
N MET A 105 -1.21 -19.00 3.08
CA MET A 105 -1.76 -19.26 4.41
C MET A 105 -3.12 -18.58 4.66
N PHE A 106 -3.39 -17.46 3.99
CA PHE A 106 -4.69 -16.78 3.99
C PHE A 106 -5.60 -17.28 2.85
N GLY A 107 -5.26 -18.38 2.19
CA GLY A 107 -6.06 -18.97 1.12
C GLY A 107 -5.97 -18.23 -0.23
N LEU A 108 -5.00 -17.33 -0.39
CA LEU A 108 -4.85 -16.50 -1.58
C LEU A 108 -3.78 -17.08 -2.51
N LYS A 109 -4.05 -17.09 -3.82
CA LYS A 109 -3.11 -17.54 -4.84
C LYS A 109 -2.45 -16.33 -5.50
N MET A 110 -1.11 -16.33 -5.54
CA MET A 110 -0.34 -15.36 -6.32
C MET A 110 -0.61 -15.49 -7.82
N VAL A 111 -0.61 -14.35 -8.51
CA VAL A 111 -0.58 -14.32 -9.98
C VAL A 111 0.80 -14.75 -10.48
N ASP A 112 0.84 -15.47 -11.60
CA ASP A 112 2.06 -16.19 -12.03
C ASP A 112 3.19 -15.27 -12.52
N ASN A 113 2.88 -14.01 -12.90
CA ASN A 113 3.82 -13.08 -13.54
C ASN A 113 4.17 -11.85 -12.70
N GLU A 114 3.89 -11.86 -11.40
CA GLU A 114 4.19 -10.74 -10.50
C GLU A 114 4.97 -11.19 -9.27
N LEU A 115 5.80 -10.31 -8.72
CA LEU A 115 6.52 -10.59 -7.48
C LEU A 115 5.62 -10.35 -6.26
N SER A 116 5.85 -11.13 -5.21
CA SER A 116 5.06 -11.05 -3.97
C SER A 116 5.28 -9.76 -3.16
N ASP A 117 6.27 -8.93 -3.54
CA ASP A 117 6.51 -7.62 -2.95
C ASP A 117 6.02 -6.44 -3.82
N TYR A 118 5.27 -6.71 -4.88
CA TYR A 118 4.65 -5.67 -5.69
C TYR A 118 3.54 -4.96 -4.89
N LEU A 119 3.73 -3.67 -4.63
CA LEU A 119 2.94 -2.91 -3.67
C LEU A 119 1.42 -2.96 -3.93
N PRO A 120 0.90 -2.73 -5.15
CA PRO A 120 -0.53 -2.87 -5.41
C PRO A 120 -1.08 -4.26 -5.06
N LEU A 121 -0.30 -5.32 -5.29
CA LEU A 121 -0.68 -6.68 -4.92
C LEU A 121 -0.63 -6.90 -3.40
N MET A 122 0.37 -6.33 -2.70
CA MET A 122 0.41 -6.37 -1.24
C MET A 122 -0.81 -5.68 -0.61
N LEU A 123 -1.26 -4.57 -1.19
CA LEU A 123 -2.44 -3.83 -0.74
C LEU A 123 -3.74 -4.56 -1.06
N GLN A 124 -3.82 -5.20 -2.24
CA GLN A 124 -4.93 -6.09 -2.58
C GLN A 124 -5.00 -7.27 -1.61
N PHE A 125 -3.86 -7.86 -1.25
CA PHE A 125 -3.80 -8.89 -0.21
C PHE A 125 -4.39 -8.38 1.12
N LEU A 126 -4.00 -7.19 1.59
CA LEU A 126 -4.56 -6.62 2.82
C LEU A 126 -6.07 -6.30 2.71
N GLN A 127 -6.56 -5.96 1.51
CA GLN A 127 -7.98 -5.74 1.27
C GLN A 127 -8.80 -7.03 1.44
N VAL A 128 -8.32 -8.15 0.89
CA VAL A 128 -9.12 -9.39 0.78
C VAL A 128 -8.79 -10.45 1.83
N ALA A 129 -7.68 -10.30 2.56
CA ALA A 129 -7.30 -11.26 3.60
C ALA A 129 -8.35 -11.29 4.72
N ASP A 130 -8.92 -12.47 4.97
CA ASP A 130 -9.73 -12.71 6.16
C ASP A 130 -8.83 -13.18 7.30
N PHE A 131 -8.81 -12.41 8.39
CA PHE A 131 -8.03 -12.66 9.59
C PHE A 131 -8.90 -12.75 10.86
N SER A 132 -10.22 -12.87 10.71
CA SER A 132 -11.19 -12.79 11.80
C SER A 132 -11.02 -13.90 12.86
N ASN A 133 -10.37 -15.02 12.50
CA ASN A 133 -10.16 -16.19 13.36
C ASN A 133 -8.77 -16.84 13.19
N ASP A 134 -7.73 -16.08 12.88
CA ASP A 134 -6.35 -16.60 12.77
C ASP A 134 -5.42 -15.96 13.82
N ASP A 135 -5.03 -16.74 14.83
CA ASP A 135 -4.15 -16.31 15.92
C ASP A 135 -2.78 -15.83 15.42
N ARG A 136 -2.35 -16.29 14.24
CA ARG A 136 -1.08 -15.92 13.59
C ARG A 136 -1.20 -14.63 12.78
N ALA A 137 -2.43 -14.15 12.51
CA ALA A 137 -2.66 -13.03 11.63
C ALA A 137 -1.94 -11.76 12.08
N ARG A 138 -1.90 -11.53 13.40
CA ARG A 138 -1.26 -10.33 13.95
C ARG A 138 0.21 -10.23 13.55
N GLU A 139 0.99 -11.29 13.75
CA GLU A 139 2.42 -11.31 13.41
C GLU A 139 2.65 -11.28 11.90
N ASN A 140 1.87 -12.06 11.15
CA ASN A 140 1.98 -12.14 9.69
C ASN A 140 1.64 -10.81 9.01
N LEU A 141 0.52 -10.19 9.35
CA LEU A 141 0.11 -8.91 8.79
C LEU A 141 1.03 -7.77 9.28
N GLN A 142 1.59 -7.88 10.49
CA GLN A 142 2.61 -6.94 10.94
C GLN A 142 3.87 -6.98 10.06
N LEU A 143 4.32 -8.17 9.65
CA LEU A 143 5.42 -8.30 8.70
C LEU A 143 5.11 -7.60 7.37
N VAL A 144 3.92 -7.84 6.80
CA VAL A 144 3.49 -7.22 5.54
C VAL A 144 3.47 -5.69 5.65
N ILE A 145 2.87 -5.16 6.71
CA ILE A 145 2.81 -3.71 6.95
C ILE A 145 4.21 -3.11 7.14
N MET A 146 5.11 -3.78 7.86
CA MET A 146 6.49 -3.29 8.04
C MET A 146 7.24 -3.23 6.71
N ILE A 147 7.09 -4.23 5.84
CA ILE A 147 7.72 -4.23 4.50
C ILE A 147 7.19 -3.06 3.67
N ILE A 148 5.89 -2.78 3.71
CA ILE A 148 5.29 -1.64 3.00
C ILE A 148 5.79 -0.31 3.57
N GLU A 149 5.77 -0.13 4.89
CA GLU A 149 6.28 1.11 5.51
C GLU A 149 7.75 1.35 5.15
N ASP A 150 8.58 0.31 5.24
CA ASP A 150 10.00 0.40 4.93
C ASP A 150 10.23 0.73 3.45
N GLY A 151 9.54 0.06 2.53
CA GLY A 151 9.65 0.30 1.09
C GLY A 151 9.13 1.67 0.68
N THR A 152 8.02 2.11 1.25
CA THR A 152 7.38 3.40 0.94
C THR A 152 8.05 4.60 1.60
N TYR A 153 8.81 4.41 2.69
CA TYR A 153 9.54 5.50 3.34
C TYR A 153 10.51 6.20 2.38
N GLU A 154 11.36 5.43 1.69
CA GLU A 154 12.33 5.97 0.73
C GLU A 154 11.63 6.59 -0.48
N MET A 155 10.59 5.93 -0.97
CA MET A 155 9.75 6.41 -2.08
C MET A 155 9.10 7.75 -1.76
N ALA A 156 8.52 7.91 -0.57
CA ALA A 156 7.88 9.16 -0.14
C ALA A 156 8.88 10.33 -0.18
N ASN A 157 10.10 10.11 0.32
CA ASN A 157 11.15 11.13 0.34
C ASN A 157 11.63 11.51 -1.07
N ALA A 158 11.67 10.55 -2.00
CA ALA A 158 12.10 10.78 -3.36
C ALA A 158 11.02 11.47 -4.22
N ILE A 159 9.77 11.04 -4.12
CA ILE A 159 8.64 11.60 -4.89
C ILE A 159 8.28 13.01 -4.40
N ALA A 160 8.32 13.27 -3.09
CA ALA A 160 8.01 14.59 -2.53
C ALA A 160 8.93 15.70 -3.05
N LYS A 161 10.21 15.40 -3.31
CA LYS A 161 11.19 16.40 -3.82
C LYS A 161 10.87 16.89 -5.23
N ASN A 162 10.06 16.16 -5.99
CA ASN A 162 9.77 16.43 -7.39
C ASN A 162 8.38 17.03 -7.62
N ASN A 163 7.66 17.44 -6.56
CA ASN A 163 6.25 17.89 -6.63
C ASN A 163 5.34 16.91 -7.37
N ASN A 164 5.63 15.61 -7.27
CA ASN A 164 4.92 14.59 -8.02
C ASN A 164 3.61 14.21 -7.30
N PRO A 165 2.46 14.15 -8.00
CA PRO A 165 1.17 13.91 -7.37
C PRO A 165 1.08 12.59 -6.59
N TYR A 166 1.83 11.56 -6.98
CA TYR A 166 1.82 10.28 -6.26
C TYR A 166 2.38 10.39 -4.82
N ALA A 167 3.06 11.48 -4.46
CA ALA A 167 3.49 11.72 -3.09
C ALA A 167 2.30 11.73 -2.12
N PHE A 168 1.15 12.25 -2.56
CA PHE A 168 -0.06 12.32 -1.76
C PHE A 168 -0.68 10.93 -1.53
N VAL A 169 -0.68 10.05 -2.54
CA VAL A 169 -1.16 8.66 -2.38
C VAL A 169 -0.26 7.87 -1.45
N VAL A 170 1.07 8.01 -1.59
CA VAL A 170 2.04 7.37 -0.69
C VAL A 170 1.88 7.90 0.74
N SER A 171 1.70 9.21 0.91
CA SER A 171 1.44 9.80 2.23
C SER A 171 0.15 9.26 2.85
N ALA A 172 -0.94 9.21 2.08
CA ALA A 172 -2.22 8.67 2.53
C ALA A 172 -2.09 7.19 2.96
N LEU A 173 -1.38 6.37 2.18
CA LEU A 173 -1.10 4.98 2.51
C LEU A 173 -0.40 4.87 3.87
N ARG A 174 0.69 5.62 4.06
CA ARG A 174 1.46 5.57 5.30
C ARG A 174 0.67 6.08 6.52
N LYS A 175 -0.14 7.13 6.35
CA LYS A 175 -1.08 7.59 7.40
C LYS A 175 -2.10 6.51 7.77
N THR A 176 -2.61 5.78 6.78
CA THR A 176 -3.57 4.68 6.96
C THR A 176 -2.93 3.51 7.71
N LEU A 177 -1.75 3.06 7.27
CA LEU A 177 -1.02 1.98 7.95
C LEU A 177 -0.63 2.35 9.39
N LYS A 178 -0.20 3.60 9.61
CA LYS A 178 0.09 4.11 10.95
C LYS A 178 -1.12 4.08 11.88
N ALA A 179 -2.32 4.33 11.37
CA ALA A 179 -3.56 4.23 12.15
C ALA A 179 -3.90 2.79 12.56
N CYS A 180 -3.31 1.78 11.90
CA CYS A 180 -3.42 0.37 12.25
C CYS A 180 -2.36 -0.09 13.27
N ILE A 181 -1.44 0.78 13.71
CA ILE A 181 -0.40 0.43 14.69
C ILE A 181 -0.88 0.84 16.08
N MET A 182 -0.85 -0.10 17.03
CA MET A 182 -1.20 0.17 18.43
C MET A 182 -0.22 1.17 19.04
N SER A 183 -0.75 2.22 19.66
CA SER A 183 0.07 3.17 20.40
C SER A 183 0.54 2.56 21.72
N SER A 184 1.68 3.00 22.24
CA SER A 184 2.27 2.47 23.48
C SER A 184 1.34 2.58 24.71
N LYS A 185 0.25 3.36 24.64
CA LYS A 185 -0.75 3.48 25.70
C LYS A 185 -1.75 2.32 25.74
N GLU A 186 -1.97 1.62 24.63
CA GLU A 186 -2.95 0.50 24.55
C GLU A 186 -2.38 -0.82 25.06
N VAL A 187 -1.05 -0.92 25.19
CA VAL A 187 -0.35 -2.13 25.67
C VAL A 187 -0.48 -2.29 27.19
N GLY A 188 -0.88 -1.25 27.92
CA GLY A 188 -0.98 -1.24 29.39
C GLY A 188 -2.30 -1.75 29.99
N ASN A 189 -3.33 -2.02 29.18
CA ASN A 189 -4.67 -2.41 29.69
C ASN A 189 -4.96 -3.92 29.65
N HIS A 190 -3.96 -4.74 29.33
CA HIS A 190 -4.09 -6.21 29.30
C HIS A 190 -2.94 -6.91 30.04
N ALA A 191 -2.55 -6.40 31.21
CA ALA A 191 -1.66 -7.07 32.14
C ALA A 191 -2.37 -7.33 33.47
#